data_AF-A0AAU6ACB9-F1
#
_entry.id   AF-A0AAU6ACB9-F1
#
_cell.length_a   1.000
_cell.length_b   1.000
_cell.length_c   1.000
_cell.angle_alpha   90.00
_cell.angle_beta   90.00
_cell.angle_gamma   90.00
#
_symmetry.space_group_name_H-M   'P 1'
#
loop_
_entity.id
_entity.type
_entity.pdbx_description
1 polymer ?
#
loop_
_entity_poly.entity_id
_entity_poly.type
_entity_poly.pdbx_seq_one_letter_code
_entity_poly.pdbx_strand_id
1 'polypeptide(L)'
;MASFAAHGAGDVVAEIAEAVGRGVCVDLLLEESTRASTAFAALPSKVAVWHRVASTGVLHAKLIAADRHTALLGSANLTDRALTDNIELGVVLRDPAVVGPLVDHFRWLISPENGIMRRA
;
A
#
# COMPACT_ATOMS: atom_id res chain seq x y z
N MET A 1 18.02 -13.90 10.48
CA MET A 1 16.69 -14.03 11.10
C MET A 1 16.41 -12.74 11.83
N ALA A 2 15.51 -11.91 11.30
CA ALA A 2 15.12 -10.66 11.92
C ALA A 2 13.61 -10.75 12.18
N SER A 3 13.21 -10.53 13.43
CA SER A 3 11.82 -10.31 13.83
C SER A 3 11.72 -8.81 14.13
N PHE A 4 10.84 -8.13 13.40
CA PHE A 4 10.52 -6.72 13.65
C PHE A 4 9.25 -6.68 14.49
N ALA A 5 9.35 -6.06 15.66
CA ALA A 5 8.23 -5.60 16.45
C ALA A 5 8.50 -4.11 16.74
N ALA A 6 7.51 -3.24 16.51
CA ALA A 6 7.31 -1.92 17.16
C ALA A 6 6.73 -0.81 16.26
N HIS A 7 6.04 -1.10 15.14
CA HIS A 7 5.43 -0.02 14.36
C HIS A 7 3.95 -0.28 14.13
N GLY A 8 3.10 0.71 14.42
CA GLY A 8 1.66 0.67 14.15
C GLY A 8 1.32 1.32 12.80
N ALA A 9 0.04 1.29 12.44
CA ALA A 9 -0.50 2.05 11.30
C ALA A 9 -0.29 3.56 11.47
N GLY A 10 -0.25 4.07 12.71
CA GLY A 10 0.08 5.47 13.00
C GLY A 10 1.48 5.87 12.51
N ASP A 11 2.48 5.00 12.70
CA ASP A 11 3.85 5.26 12.23
C ASP A 11 3.92 5.21 10.70
N VAL A 12 3.18 4.28 10.07
CA VAL A 12 3.07 4.21 8.60
C VAL A 12 2.46 5.50 8.03
N VAL A 13 1.43 6.04 8.68
CA VAL A 13 0.81 7.32 8.28
C VAL A 13 1.81 8.47 8.38
N ALA A 14 2.59 8.53 9.47
CA ALA A 14 3.61 9.55 9.65
C ALA A 14 4.71 9.47 8.57
N GLU A 15 5.21 8.28 8.28
CA GLU A 15 6.24 8.07 7.24
C GLU A 15 5.74 8.43 5.84
N ILE A 16 4.47 8.13 5.51
CA ILE A 16 3.85 8.56 4.26
C ILE A 16 3.75 10.09 4.21
N ALA A 17 3.32 10.73 5.30
CA ALA A 17 3.20 12.18 5.36
C ALA A 17 4.56 12.88 5.17
N GLU A 18 5.62 12.36 5.79
CA GLU A 18 6.99 12.83 5.60
C GLU A 18 7.49 12.63 4.17
N ALA A 19 7.20 11.49 3.54
CA ALA A 19 7.54 11.23 2.14
C ALA A 19 6.88 12.26 1.20
N VAL A 20 5.60 12.52 1.40
CA VAL A 20 4.86 13.57 0.68
C VAL A 20 5.46 14.96 0.94
N GLY A 21 5.89 15.25 2.17
CA GLY A 21 6.59 16.48 2.53
C GLY A 21 7.88 16.69 1.73
N ARG A 22 8.59 15.60 1.41
CA ARG A 22 9.77 15.60 0.52
C ARG A 22 9.44 15.65 -0.97
N GLY A 23 8.15 15.71 -1.35
CA GLY A 23 7.71 15.75 -2.75
C GLY A 23 7.54 14.38 -3.41
N VAL A 24 7.52 13.30 -2.64
CA VAL A 24 7.25 11.95 -3.17
C VAL A 24 5.76 11.82 -3.53
N CYS A 25 5.49 11.35 -4.75
CA CYS A 25 4.15 10.97 -5.16
C CYS A 25 3.75 9.64 -4.52
N VAL A 26 2.59 9.59 -3.86
CA VAL A 26 2.11 8.38 -3.19
C VAL A 26 0.70 8.04 -3.68
N ASP A 27 0.56 6.82 -4.21
CA ASP A 27 -0.72 6.19 -4.51
C ASP A 27 -1.03 5.15 -3.43
N LEU A 28 -2.16 5.30 -2.74
CA LEU A 28 -2.64 4.35 -1.74
C LEU A 28 -3.91 3.67 -2.25
N LEU A 29 -3.81 2.37 -2.52
CA LEU A 29 -4.93 1.56 -2.98
C LEU A 29 -5.58 0.84 -1.79
N LEU A 30 -6.87 1.08 -1.60
CA LEU A 30 -7.66 0.55 -0.50
C LEU A 30 -8.90 -0.18 -1.02
N GLU A 31 -9.36 -1.15 -0.25
CA GLU A 31 -10.65 -1.78 -0.47
C GLU A 31 -11.74 -1.06 0.34
N GLU A 32 -12.76 -0.55 -0.36
CA GLU A 32 -13.83 0.30 0.20
C GLU A 32 -14.61 -0.39 1.33
N SER A 33 -14.68 -1.72 1.31
CA SER A 33 -15.39 -2.53 2.32
C SER A 33 -14.64 -2.72 3.65
N THR A 34 -13.44 -2.16 3.79
CA THR A 34 -12.58 -2.38 4.95
C THR A 34 -12.43 -1.12 5.82
N ARG A 35 -12.21 -1.33 7.13
CA ARG A 35 -11.82 -0.26 8.07
C ARG A 35 -10.44 0.35 7.76
N ALA A 36 -9.74 -0.08 6.71
CA ALA A 36 -8.43 0.46 6.34
C ALA A 36 -8.50 1.96 6.02
N SER A 37 -9.58 2.41 5.36
CA SER A 37 -9.79 3.84 5.07
C SER A 37 -9.76 4.72 6.32
N THR A 38 -10.29 4.23 7.45
CA THR A 38 -10.24 4.97 8.72
C THR A 38 -8.84 5.09 9.32
N ALA A 39 -7.99 4.06 9.15
CA ALA A 39 -6.62 4.10 9.65
C ALA A 39 -5.75 5.12 8.89
N PHE A 40 -6.11 5.40 7.63
CA PHE A 40 -5.39 6.33 6.75
C PHE A 40 -6.08 7.69 6.59
N ALA A 41 -7.13 7.98 7.37
CA ALA A 41 -7.88 9.22 7.28
C ALA A 41 -7.03 10.48 7.60
N ALA A 42 -5.94 10.32 8.35
CA ALA A 42 -5.01 11.40 8.70
C ALA A 42 -3.95 11.69 7.62
N LEU A 43 -3.97 10.99 6.49
CA LEU A 43 -3.02 11.24 5.41
C LEU A 43 -3.21 12.63 4.76
N PRO A 44 -2.12 13.28 4.31
CA PRO A 44 -2.23 14.53 3.59
C PRO A 44 -3.06 14.38 2.30
N SER A 45 -3.80 15.42 1.92
CA SER A 45 -4.60 15.45 0.67
C SER A 45 -3.80 15.29 -0.62
N LYS A 46 -2.48 15.41 -0.54
CA LYS A 46 -1.54 15.14 -1.64
C LYS A 46 -1.37 13.65 -1.94
N VAL A 47 -1.74 12.76 -1.02
CA VAL A 47 -1.79 11.31 -1.28
C VAL A 47 -2.97 11.01 -2.19
N ALA A 48 -2.73 10.32 -3.31
CA ALA A 48 -3.79 9.83 -4.16
C ALA A 48 -4.36 8.53 -3.56
N VAL A 49 -5.56 8.62 -2.98
CA VAL A 49 -6.25 7.45 -2.44
C VAL A 49 -7.18 6.88 -3.49
N TRP A 50 -7.10 5.57 -3.72
CA TRP A 50 -7.87 4.82 -4.70
C TRP A 50 -8.69 3.76 -3.99
N HIS A 51 -9.99 3.75 -4.24
CA HIS A 51 -10.91 2.75 -3.71
C HIS A 51 -11.30 1.75 -4.78
N ARG A 52 -11.21 0.47 -4.47
CA ARG A 52 -11.73 -0.58 -5.32
C ARG A 52 -13.25 -0.51 -5.39
N VAL A 53 -13.80 -0.37 -6.60
CA VAL A 53 -15.25 -0.26 -6.87
C VAL A 53 -15.81 -1.45 -7.66
N ALA A 54 -14.96 -2.36 -8.12
CA ALA A 54 -15.39 -3.53 -8.89
C ALA A 54 -16.23 -4.51 -8.05
N SER A 55 -17.29 -5.06 -8.66
CA SER A 55 -18.23 -5.98 -8.02
C SER A 55 -17.71 -7.41 -7.84
N THR A 56 -16.56 -7.77 -8.45
CA THR A 56 -15.99 -9.13 -8.40
C THR A 56 -14.47 -9.11 -8.14
N GLY A 57 -13.99 -9.99 -7.25
CA GLY A 57 -12.61 -10.02 -6.76
C GLY A 57 -12.40 -9.24 -5.45
N VAL A 58 -11.21 -9.36 -4.84
CA VAL A 58 -10.81 -8.68 -3.59
C VAL A 58 -9.37 -8.19 -3.77
N LEU A 59 -9.04 -6.98 -3.29
CA LEU A 59 -7.66 -6.51 -3.27
C LEU A 59 -6.94 -7.15 -2.09
N HIS A 60 -6.44 -8.37 -2.30
CA HIS A 60 -5.78 -9.14 -1.24
C HIS A 60 -4.25 -9.00 -1.24
N ALA A 61 -3.64 -8.39 -2.25
CA ALA A 61 -2.20 -8.18 -2.28
C ALA A 61 -1.78 -7.14 -1.23
N LYS A 62 -0.70 -7.43 -0.50
CA LYS A 62 -0.06 -6.46 0.41
C LYS A 62 1.34 -6.17 -0.13
N LEU A 63 1.44 -5.04 -0.80
CA LEU A 63 2.62 -4.61 -1.51
C LEU A 63 2.86 -3.15 -1.19
N ILE A 64 4.11 -2.81 -0.88
CA ILE A 64 4.61 -1.44 -0.90
C ILE A 64 5.73 -1.42 -1.93
N ALA A 65 5.65 -0.53 -2.91
CA ALA A 65 6.69 -0.38 -3.92
C ALA A 65 7.21 1.05 -3.93
N ALA A 66 8.53 1.19 -4.06
CA ALA A 66 9.21 2.45 -4.31
C ALA A 66 9.80 2.40 -5.71
N ASP A 67 9.27 3.28 -6.57
CA ASP A 67 9.58 3.35 -8.00
C ASP A 67 9.39 1.98 -8.68
N ARG A 68 10.34 1.57 -9.55
CA ARG A 68 10.32 0.28 -10.25
C ARG A 68 11.44 -0.67 -9.80
N HIS A 69 12.03 -0.41 -8.65
CA HIS A 69 13.27 -1.09 -8.23
C HIS A 69 13.24 -1.73 -6.85
N THR A 70 12.35 -1.32 -5.95
CA THR A 70 12.27 -1.87 -4.59
C THR A 70 10.81 -2.12 -4.25
N ALA A 71 10.51 -3.31 -3.75
CA ALA A 71 9.20 -3.61 -3.22
C ALA A 71 9.27 -4.48 -1.97
N LEU A 72 8.42 -4.20 -1.00
CA LEU A 72 8.10 -5.08 0.11
C LEU A 72 6.80 -5.81 -0.22
N LEU A 73 6.89 -7.13 -0.38
CA LEU A 73 5.73 -8.02 -0.53
C LEU A 73 5.58 -8.84 0.75
N GLY A 74 4.39 -8.92 1.33
CA GLY A 74 4.20 -9.65 2.57
C GLY A 74 2.78 -10.09 2.85
N SER A 75 2.59 -10.70 4.02
CA SER A 75 1.29 -11.17 4.53
C SER A 75 0.55 -10.10 5.36
N ALA A 76 1.30 -9.14 5.93
CA ALA A 76 0.76 -8.13 6.84
C ALA A 76 -0.21 -7.19 6.13
N ASN A 77 -1.42 -7.05 6.68
CA ASN A 77 -2.26 -5.89 6.40
C ASN A 77 -1.62 -4.64 7.03
N LEU A 78 -1.88 -3.45 6.50
CA LEU A 78 -1.47 -2.20 7.14
C LEU A 78 -2.44 -1.80 8.26
N THR A 79 -2.50 -2.62 9.29
CA THR A 79 -3.27 -2.37 10.51
C THR A 79 -2.36 -2.49 11.72
N ASP A 80 -2.64 -1.74 12.80
CA ASP A 80 -1.82 -1.78 14.02
C ASP A 80 -1.53 -3.21 14.46
N ARG A 81 -2.59 -4.01 14.60
CA ARG A 81 -2.48 -5.41 15.04
C ARG A 81 -1.61 -6.26 14.11
N ALA A 82 -1.69 -6.07 12.80
CA ALA A 82 -0.87 -6.84 11.86
C ALA A 82 0.61 -6.41 11.90
N LEU A 83 0.89 -5.15 12.22
CA LEU A 83 2.24 -4.61 12.27
C LEU A 83 2.92 -4.78 13.65
N THR A 84 2.13 -5.00 14.73
CA THR A 84 2.65 -5.15 16.10
C THR A 84 2.51 -6.56 16.69
N ASP A 85 1.37 -7.23 16.47
CA ASP A 85 0.99 -8.40 17.25
C ASP A 85 1.00 -9.69 16.44
N ASN A 86 0.71 -9.61 15.14
CA ASN A 86 0.66 -10.78 14.29
C ASN A 86 2.07 -11.27 13.93
N ILE A 87 2.19 -12.59 13.77
CA ILE A 87 3.36 -13.19 13.14
C ILE A 87 3.18 -13.08 11.63
N GLU A 88 3.97 -12.21 11.00
CA GLU A 88 3.91 -11.93 9.58
C GLU A 88 5.24 -12.27 8.89
N LEU A 89 5.18 -12.51 7.58
CA LEU A 89 6.36 -12.69 6.74
C LEU A 89 6.34 -11.68 5.61
N GLY A 90 7.52 -11.16 5.27
CA GLY A 90 7.72 -10.32 4.11
C GLY A 90 9.05 -10.58 3.42
N VAL A 91 9.10 -10.24 2.14
CA VAL A 91 10.32 -10.26 1.33
C VAL A 91 10.54 -8.88 0.72
N VAL A 92 11.78 -8.40 0.79
CA VAL A 92 12.21 -7.19 0.07
C VAL A 92 12.80 -7.62 -1.26
N LEU A 93 12.13 -7.23 -2.33
CA LEU A 93 12.54 -7.44 -3.71
C LEU A 93 13.30 -6.21 -4.18
N ARG A 94 14.47 -6.43 -4.81
CA ARG A 94 15.32 -5.34 -5.36
C ARG A 94 15.68 -5.51 -6.84
N ASP A 95 15.26 -6.62 -7.44
CA ASP A 95 15.50 -6.86 -8.87
C ASP A 95 14.46 -6.06 -9.69
N PRO A 96 14.88 -5.07 -10.49
CA PRO A 96 13.95 -4.28 -11.31
C PRO A 96 13.16 -5.12 -12.32
N ALA A 97 13.71 -6.27 -12.76
CA ALA A 97 13.00 -7.18 -13.66
C ALA A 97 11.80 -7.87 -12.98
N VAL A 98 11.84 -7.97 -11.65
CA VAL A 98 10.73 -8.49 -10.83
C VAL A 98 9.80 -7.37 -10.36
N VAL A 99 10.38 -6.25 -9.88
CA VAL A 99 9.59 -5.15 -9.31
C VAL A 99 8.84 -4.37 -10.39
N GLY A 100 9.45 -4.16 -11.55
CA GLY A 100 8.84 -3.40 -12.65
C GLY A 100 7.45 -3.90 -13.05
N PRO A 101 7.27 -5.19 -13.36
CA PRO A 101 5.95 -5.77 -13.68
C PRO A 101 4.94 -5.69 -12.53
N LEU A 102 5.37 -5.82 -11.26
CA LEU A 102 4.47 -5.65 -10.12
C LEU A 102 3.91 -4.22 -10.07
N VAL A 103 4.77 -3.23 -10.26
CA VAL A 103 4.37 -1.81 -10.30
C VAL A 103 3.46 -1.54 -11.50
N ASP A 104 3.74 -2.14 -12.66
CA ASP A 104 2.89 -2.01 -13.85
C ASP A 104 1.49 -2.58 -13.61
N HIS A 105 1.37 -3.69 -12.88
CA HIS A 105 0.07 -4.25 -12.51
C HIS A 105 -0.75 -3.27 -11.64
N PHE A 106 -0.14 -2.66 -10.63
CA PHE A 106 -0.83 -1.70 -9.76
C PHE A 106 -1.17 -0.39 -10.48
N ARG A 107 -0.31 0.07 -11.39
CA ARG A 107 -0.63 1.19 -12.30
C ARG A 107 -1.79 0.87 -13.22
N TRP A 108 -1.79 -0.35 -13.78
CA TRP A 108 -2.91 -0.83 -14.56
C TRP A 108 -4.19 -0.80 -13.73
N LEU A 109 -4.20 -1.28 -12.47
CA LEU A 109 -5.38 -1.27 -11.59
C LEU A 109 -5.99 0.14 -11.38
N ILE A 110 -5.17 1.18 -11.28
CA ILE A 110 -5.65 2.57 -11.09
C ILE A 110 -5.93 3.32 -12.39
N SER A 111 -5.73 2.67 -13.54
CA SER A 111 -5.97 3.29 -14.85
C SER A 111 -7.47 3.46 -15.09
N PRO A 112 -8.00 4.69 -15.30
CA PRO A 112 -9.44 4.96 -15.35
C PRO A 112 -10.24 4.10 -16.34
N GLU A 113 -9.61 3.72 -17.45
CA GLU A 113 -10.20 2.91 -18.52
C GLU A 113 -10.63 1.50 -18.10
N ASN A 114 -10.12 0.98 -16.98
CA ASN A 114 -10.41 -0.38 -16.53
C ASN A 114 -11.64 -0.49 -15.60
N GLY A 115 -12.11 0.64 -15.03
CA GLY A 115 -13.23 0.69 -14.09
C GLY A 115 -13.05 -0.09 -12.78
N ILE A 116 -11.82 -0.44 -12.38
CA ILE A 116 -11.54 -1.27 -11.19
C ILE A 116 -11.42 -0.41 -9.93
N MET A 117 -10.72 0.71 -10.05
CA MET A 117 -10.43 1.65 -8.95
C MET A 117 -11.04 3.02 -9.25
N ARG A 118 -11.54 3.69 -8.21
CA ARG A 118 -12.02 5.07 -8.24
C ARG A 118 -11.19 5.90 -7.28
N ARG A 119 -10.70 7.06 -7.73
CA ARG A 119 -10.01 8.01 -6.86
C ARG A 119 -10.99 8.66 -5.88
N ALA A 120 -10.59 8.77 -4.62
CA ALA A 120 -11.34 9.46 -3.56
C ALA A 120 -11.34 10.98 -3.76
#